data_AF-A0AAD6AEF7-F1
#
_entry.id   AF-A0AAD6AEF7-F1
#
_cell.length_a   1.000
_cell.length_b   1.000
_cell.length_c   1.000
_cell.angle_alpha   90.00
_cell.angle_beta   90.00
_cell.angle_gamma   90.00
#
_symmetry.space_group_name_H-M   'P 1'
#
loop_
_entity.id
_entity.type
_entity.pdbx_description
1 polymer ?
#
loop_
_entity_poly.entity_id
_entity_poly.type
_entity_poly.pdbx_seq_one_letter_code
_entity_poly.pdbx_strand_id
1 'polypeptide(L)'
;MRVVLLVLLCCRLSEANILGQRFTAITNTQDETTEADIFTLLSEMMAALEEQRSELPHQRESGAAAKSTGPREQAESQGMQREEQRKQVQEAVRQYTELNGRLTALGNELEDTDAGVEALQAADRDVEGRLNTADVQAETQRTSVEHLQKYHKNSQFTSNM
;
A
#
# COMPACT_ATOMS: atom_id res chain seq x y z
N MET A 1 -5.91 -0.67 5.96
CA MET A 1 -6.74 -0.80 7.19
C MET A 1 -6.73 0.47 8.08
N ARG A 2 -5.58 0.97 8.56
CA ARG A 2 -5.55 2.11 9.54
C ARG A 2 -5.91 3.48 8.95
N VAL A 3 -5.58 3.75 7.68
CA VAL A 3 -5.91 5.02 7.01
C VAL A 3 -7.42 5.16 6.78
N VAL A 4 -8.09 4.07 6.42
CA VAL A 4 -9.53 4.05 6.13
C VAL A 4 -10.37 4.24 7.40
N LEU A 5 -9.91 3.69 8.54
CA LEU A 5 -10.50 3.93 9.86
C LEU A 5 -10.40 5.39 10.29
N LEU A 6 -9.32 6.09 9.92
CA LEU A 6 -9.14 7.51 10.19
C LEU A 6 -10.03 8.39 9.30
N VAL A 7 -10.21 8.05 8.02
CA VAL A 7 -11.11 8.81 7.14
C VAL A 7 -12.58 8.60 7.51
N LEU A 8 -12.99 7.39 7.88
CA LEU A 8 -14.35 7.12 8.39
C LEU A 8 -14.65 7.86 9.71
N LEU A 9 -13.63 8.18 10.52
CA LEU A 9 -13.77 8.95 11.75
C LEU A 9 -14.01 10.45 11.50
N CYS A 10 -13.65 10.96 10.32
CA CYS A 10 -13.75 12.37 9.95
C CYS A 10 -15.01 12.71 9.13
N CYS A 11 -15.68 11.73 8.53
CA CYS A 11 -16.90 11.96 7.75
C CYS A 11 -18.16 12.02 8.64
N ARG A 12 -19.17 12.80 8.23
CA ARG A 12 -20.47 12.83 8.93
C ARG A 12 -21.11 11.44 8.90
N LEU A 13 -21.72 11.05 10.05
CA LEU A 13 -22.25 9.70 10.32
C LEU A 13 -23.14 9.10 9.22
N SER A 14 -23.81 9.90 8.37
CA SER A 14 -24.65 9.37 7.28
C SER A 14 -23.89 8.93 6.04
N GLU A 15 -22.73 9.52 5.73
CA GLU A 15 -21.90 9.17 4.56
C GLU A 15 -20.86 8.10 4.90
N ALA A 16 -20.36 8.11 6.15
CA ALA A 16 -19.45 7.09 6.66
C ALA A 16 -20.05 5.67 6.58
N ASN A 17 -21.38 5.53 6.70
CA ASN A 17 -22.04 4.23 6.64
C ASN A 17 -22.03 3.62 5.22
N ILE A 18 -22.31 4.42 4.19
CA ILE A 18 -22.30 3.98 2.78
C ILE A 18 -20.87 3.66 2.34
N LEU A 19 -19.93 4.52 2.74
CA LEU A 19 -18.51 4.36 2.42
C LEU A 19 -17.89 3.16 3.14
N GLY A 20 -18.27 2.92 4.40
CA GLY A 20 -17.87 1.74 5.17
C GLY A 20 -18.44 0.44 4.59
N GLN A 21 -19.67 0.45 4.08
CA GLN A 21 -20.24 -0.70 3.38
C GLN A 21 -19.52 -1.00 2.05
N ARG A 22 -19.21 0.03 1.26
CA ARG A 22 -18.43 -0.13 0.01
C ARG A 22 -17.02 -0.64 0.28
N PHE A 23 -16.37 -0.14 1.31
CA PHE A 23 -15.04 -0.61 1.70
C PHE A 23 -15.05 -2.08 2.14
N THR A 24 -16.05 -2.48 2.94
CA THR A 24 -16.22 -3.86 3.39
C THR A 24 -16.43 -4.81 2.20
N ALA A 25 -17.19 -4.37 1.18
CA ALA A 25 -17.42 -5.14 -0.04
C ALA A 25 -16.12 -5.35 -0.85
N ILE A 26 -15.28 -4.32 -0.98
CA ILE A 26 -14.01 -4.38 -1.72
C ILE A 26 -12.97 -5.24 -0.98
N THR A 27 -12.88 -5.14 0.35
CA THR A 27 -11.94 -5.95 1.13
C THR A 27 -12.28 -7.44 1.20
N ASN A 28 -13.53 -7.83 0.91
CA ASN A 28 -13.96 -9.22 0.91
C ASN A 28 -13.78 -9.92 -0.45
N THR A 29 -13.52 -9.16 -1.53
CA THR A 29 -13.25 -9.71 -2.86
C THR A 29 -11.74 -9.81 -3.06
N GLN A 30 -11.22 -11.01 -2.90
CA GLN A 30 -9.80 -11.36 -3.00
C GLN A 30 -9.35 -11.51 -4.46
N ASP A 31 -9.63 -10.50 -5.30
CA ASP A 31 -9.34 -10.52 -6.73
C ASP A 31 -8.28 -9.46 -7.10
N GLU A 32 -7.34 -9.80 -7.98
CA GLU A 32 -6.17 -8.98 -8.37
C GLU A 32 -6.53 -7.69 -9.14
N THR A 33 -7.82 -7.40 -9.30
CA THR A 33 -8.38 -6.17 -9.88
C THR A 33 -8.57 -5.03 -8.87
N THR A 34 -8.22 -5.27 -7.60
CA THR A 34 -8.54 -4.40 -6.45
C THR A 34 -7.68 -3.14 -6.30
N GLU A 35 -6.51 -3.05 -6.93
CA GLU A 35 -5.61 -1.92 -6.70
C GLU A 35 -6.13 -0.62 -7.32
N ALA A 36 -6.65 -0.69 -8.55
CA ALA A 36 -7.25 0.45 -9.25
C ALA A 36 -8.51 0.97 -8.54
N ASP A 37 -9.33 0.07 -7.99
CA ASP A 37 -10.55 0.41 -7.27
C ASP A 37 -10.24 1.06 -5.90
N ILE A 38 -9.16 0.64 -5.24
CA ILE A 38 -8.70 1.24 -3.99
C ILE A 38 -8.15 2.67 -4.24
N PHE A 39 -7.38 2.88 -5.31
CA PHE A 39 -6.88 4.21 -5.67
C PHE A 39 -7.99 5.18 -6.10
N THR A 40 -8.99 4.66 -6.81
CA THR A 40 -10.17 5.44 -7.21
C THR A 40 -10.98 5.83 -5.98
N LEU A 41 -11.21 4.89 -5.05
CA LEU A 41 -11.90 5.17 -3.79
C LEU A 41 -11.14 6.18 -2.93
N LEU A 42 -9.81 6.07 -2.84
CA LEU A 42 -8.96 7.04 -2.13
C LEU A 42 -9.01 8.43 -2.77
N SER A 43 -9.02 8.51 -4.11
CA SER A 43 -9.13 9.79 -4.82
C SER A 43 -10.50 10.44 -4.63
N GLU A 44 -11.58 9.68 -4.68
CA GLU A 44 -12.93 10.16 -4.37
C GLU A 44 -13.04 10.66 -2.92
N MET A 45 -12.42 9.95 -1.98
CA MET A 45 -12.39 10.35 -0.57
C MET A 45 -11.57 11.63 -0.34
N MET A 46 -10.46 11.82 -1.04
CA MET A 46 -9.68 13.06 -0.99
C MET A 46 -10.44 14.23 -1.65
N ALA A 47 -11.13 13.98 -2.77
CA ALA A 47 -11.95 15.00 -3.41
C ALA A 47 -13.11 15.46 -2.52
N ALA A 48 -13.80 14.54 -1.85
CA ALA A 48 -14.87 14.87 -0.91
C ALA A 48 -14.36 15.66 0.31
N LEU A 49 -13.14 15.38 0.79
CA LEU A 49 -12.50 16.14 1.85
C LEU A 49 -12.09 17.56 1.40
N GLU A 50 -11.60 17.71 0.16
CA GLU A 50 -11.27 19.02 -0.42
C GLU A 50 -12.54 19.86 -0.68
N GLU A 51 -13.65 19.22 -1.06
CA GLU A 51 -14.97 19.87 -1.22
C GLU A 51 -15.53 20.35 0.12
N GLN A 52 -15.48 19.54 1.19
CA GLN A 52 -15.86 19.98 2.54
C GLN A 52 -14.98 21.12 3.08
N ARG A 53 -13.69 21.12 2.72
CA ARG A 53 -12.76 22.21 3.03
C ARG A 53 -13.13 23.51 2.30
N SER A 54 -13.68 23.40 1.10
CA SER A 54 -14.15 24.54 0.30
C SER A 54 -15.50 25.12 0.77
N GLU A 55 -16.33 24.36 1.48
CA GLU A 55 -17.63 24.82 2.01
C GLU A 55 -17.55 25.51 3.39
N LEU A 56 -16.47 25.27 4.15
CA LEU A 56 -16.19 25.91 5.44
C LEU A 56 -16.17 27.46 5.47
N PRO A 57 -15.84 28.22 4.40
CA PRO A 57 -15.92 29.68 4.42
C PRO A 57 -17.34 30.25 4.26
N HIS A 58 -18.35 29.48 3.79
CA HIS A 58 -19.69 30.02 3.50
C HIS A 58 -20.62 30.17 4.71
N GLN A 59 -20.24 29.65 5.89
CA GLN A 59 -21.00 29.87 7.13
C GLN A 59 -20.76 31.23 7.79
N ARG A 60 -19.80 32.03 7.29
CA ARG A 60 -19.43 33.31 7.92
C ARG A 60 -20.35 34.47 7.56
N GLU A 61 -21.19 34.33 6.53
CA GLU A 61 -22.00 35.44 6.00
C GLU A 61 -23.50 35.38 6.33
N SER A 62 -24.02 34.30 6.93
CA SER A 62 -25.45 34.18 7.26
C SER A 62 -25.84 34.56 8.70
N GLY A 63 -24.88 35.00 9.53
CA GLY A 63 -25.10 35.29 10.96
C GLY A 63 -25.58 36.71 11.30
N ALA A 64 -25.91 37.57 10.34
CA ALA A 64 -26.16 39.00 10.58
C ALA A 64 -27.59 39.37 11.03
N ALA A 65 -28.50 38.40 11.26
CA ALA A 65 -29.89 38.72 11.53
C ALA A 65 -30.52 37.89 12.67
N ALA A 66 -30.06 38.06 13.92
CA ALA A 66 -30.90 37.77 15.09
C ALA A 66 -30.40 38.52 16.34
N LYS A 67 -31.35 39.18 17.00
CA LYS A 67 -31.24 40.19 18.07
C LYS A 67 -30.89 39.62 19.46
N SER A 68 -30.22 40.48 20.22
CA SER A 68 -30.33 40.76 21.67
C SER A 68 -29.83 39.74 22.71
N THR A 69 -28.52 39.73 22.93
CA THR A 69 -27.86 39.67 24.25
C THR A 69 -26.48 40.37 24.11
N GLY A 70 -25.88 40.88 25.19
CA GLY A 70 -24.88 41.96 25.15
C GLY A 70 -23.65 41.75 24.23
N PRO A 71 -23.18 42.79 23.50
CA PRO A 71 -22.19 42.66 22.42
C PRO A 71 -20.74 42.35 22.87
N ARG A 72 -20.43 42.41 24.18
CA ARG A 72 -19.06 42.24 24.69
C ARG A 72 -18.74 40.78 25.08
N GLU A 73 -19.65 40.11 25.78
CA GLU A 73 -19.47 38.72 26.22
C GLU A 73 -19.65 37.72 25.06
N GLN A 74 -20.51 38.01 24.08
CA GLN A 74 -20.61 37.19 22.86
C GLN A 74 -19.37 37.29 21.97
N ALA A 75 -18.74 38.46 21.86
CA ALA A 75 -17.52 38.64 21.08
C ALA A 75 -16.32 37.91 21.70
N GLU A 76 -16.21 37.90 23.04
CA GLU A 76 -15.15 37.20 23.77
C GLU A 76 -15.34 35.67 23.72
N SER A 77 -16.57 35.17 23.85
CA SER A 77 -16.91 33.75 23.69
C SER A 77 -16.64 33.24 22.26
N GLN A 78 -17.05 34.01 21.25
CA GLN A 78 -16.76 33.69 19.85
C GLN A 78 -15.26 33.78 19.51
N GLY A 79 -14.53 34.69 20.16
CA GLY A 79 -13.07 34.80 20.05
C GLY A 79 -12.36 33.55 20.56
N MET A 80 -12.70 33.12 21.77
CA MET A 80 -12.16 31.88 22.35
C MET A 80 -12.49 30.64 21.51
N GLN A 81 -13.72 30.53 21.02
CA GLN A 81 -14.12 29.39 20.17
C GLN A 81 -13.36 29.34 18.83
N ARG A 82 -13.08 30.51 18.22
CA ARG A 82 -12.27 30.59 16.99
C ARG A 82 -10.80 30.29 17.22
N GLU A 83 -10.26 30.65 18.38
CA GLU A 83 -8.88 30.33 18.72
C GLU A 83 -8.71 28.83 18.98
N GLU A 84 -9.66 28.22 19.68
CA GLU A 84 -9.71 26.77 19.91
C GLU A 84 -9.84 26.01 18.58
N GLN A 85 -10.74 26.43 17.68
CA GLN A 85 -10.82 25.86 16.33
C GLN A 85 -9.50 26.01 15.56
N ARG A 86 -8.82 27.16 15.65
CA ARG A 86 -7.52 27.32 15.00
C ARG A 86 -6.46 26.35 15.53
N LYS A 87 -6.40 26.16 16.85
CA LYS A 87 -5.47 25.20 17.46
C LYS A 87 -5.77 23.78 16.99
N GLN A 88 -7.04 23.39 16.94
CA GLN A 88 -7.46 22.07 16.46
C GLN A 88 -7.11 21.86 14.98
N VAL A 89 -7.34 22.86 14.12
CA VAL A 89 -6.94 22.80 12.71
C VAL A 89 -5.42 22.70 12.57
N GLN A 90 -4.66 23.47 13.35
CA GLN A 90 -3.20 23.47 13.27
C GLN A 90 -2.61 22.12 13.71
N GLU A 91 -3.17 21.50 14.74
CA GLU A 91 -2.79 20.16 15.17
C GLU A 91 -3.18 19.10 14.14
N ALA A 92 -4.37 19.20 13.54
CA ALA A 92 -4.79 18.30 12.46
C ALA A 92 -3.86 18.40 11.24
N VAL A 93 -3.45 19.61 10.85
CA VAL A 93 -2.47 19.82 9.76
C VAL A 93 -1.11 19.22 10.11
N ARG A 94 -0.66 19.35 11.37
CA ARG A 94 0.59 18.76 11.84
C ARG A 94 0.54 17.22 11.72
N GLN A 95 -0.54 16.61 12.23
CA GLN A 95 -0.74 15.17 12.16
C GLN A 95 -0.84 14.66 10.72
N TYR A 96 -1.55 15.40 9.86
CA TYR A 96 -1.63 15.09 8.44
C TYR A 96 -0.24 15.10 7.77
N THR A 97 0.56 16.13 8.04
CA THR A 97 1.91 16.26 7.48
C THR A 97 2.82 15.12 7.94
N GLU A 98 2.75 14.75 9.22
CA GLU A 98 3.50 13.62 9.78
C GLU A 98 3.08 12.29 9.14
N LEU A 99 1.77 12.05 9.00
CA LEU A 99 1.25 10.86 8.34
C LEU A 99 1.66 10.79 6.87
N ASN A 100 1.61 11.91 6.15
CA ASN A 100 2.02 11.97 4.74
C ASN A 100 3.53 11.65 4.59
N GLY A 101 4.36 12.15 5.50
CA GLY A 101 5.78 11.80 5.54
C GLY A 101 6.02 10.31 5.76
N ARG A 102 5.29 9.70 6.70
CA ARG A 102 5.36 8.25 6.96
C ARG A 102 4.86 7.41 5.79
N LEU A 103 3.82 7.87 5.10
CA LEU A 103 3.30 7.21 3.91
C LEU A 103 4.33 7.21 2.78
N THR A 104 5.00 8.35 2.58
CA THR A 104 6.08 8.48 1.58
C THR A 104 7.24 7.54 1.91
N ALA A 105 7.67 7.49 3.17
CA ALA A 105 8.74 6.58 3.60
C ALA A 105 8.37 5.11 3.36
N LEU A 106 7.15 4.71 3.70
CA LEU A 106 6.66 3.34 3.44
C LEU A 106 6.57 3.02 1.94
N GLY A 107 6.20 3.99 1.11
CA GLY A 107 6.20 3.83 -0.34
C GLY A 107 7.60 3.51 -0.87
N ASN A 108 8.61 4.23 -0.39
CA ASN A 108 10.00 3.97 -0.79
C ASN A 108 10.50 2.61 -0.28
N GLU A 109 10.18 2.23 0.96
CA GLU A 109 10.54 0.90 1.51
C GLU A 109 9.89 -0.24 0.72
N LEU A 110 8.68 -0.02 0.20
CA LEU A 110 7.99 -1.00 -0.65
C LEU A 110 8.69 -1.12 -2.01
N GLU A 111 9.06 -0.02 -2.65
CA GLU A 111 9.81 -0.01 -3.91
C GLU A 111 11.16 -0.74 -3.77
N ASP A 112 11.89 -0.48 -2.68
CA ASP A 112 13.14 -1.18 -2.37
C ASP A 112 12.91 -2.69 -2.17
N THR A 113 11.81 -3.06 -1.53
CA THR A 113 11.43 -4.46 -1.31
C THR A 113 11.10 -5.16 -2.63
N ASP A 114 10.33 -4.51 -3.51
CA ASP A 114 9.97 -5.04 -4.82
C ASP A 114 11.22 -5.28 -5.68
N ALA A 115 12.15 -4.31 -5.70
CA ALA A 115 13.44 -4.48 -6.36
C ALA A 115 14.25 -5.67 -5.78
N GLY A 116 14.20 -5.84 -4.45
CA GLY A 116 14.80 -6.99 -3.77
C GLY A 116 14.18 -8.33 -4.19
N VAL A 117 12.86 -8.38 -4.36
CA VAL A 117 12.14 -9.57 -4.83
C VAL A 117 12.52 -9.90 -6.27
N GLU A 118 12.58 -8.90 -7.16
CA GLU A 118 13.02 -9.10 -8.56
C GLU A 118 14.44 -9.67 -8.64
N ALA A 119 15.35 -9.14 -7.81
CA ALA A 119 16.73 -9.63 -7.73
C ALA A 119 16.79 -11.10 -7.26
N LEU A 120 15.98 -11.46 -6.26
CA LEU A 120 15.89 -12.85 -5.78
C LEU A 120 15.33 -13.80 -6.85
N GLN A 121 14.30 -13.38 -7.58
CA GLN A 121 13.76 -14.18 -8.69
C GLN A 121 14.79 -14.38 -9.80
N ALA A 122 15.60 -13.36 -10.11
CA ALA A 122 16.67 -13.49 -11.08
C ALA A 122 17.75 -14.49 -10.60
N ALA A 123 18.12 -14.43 -9.32
CA ALA A 123 19.08 -15.37 -8.73
C ALA A 123 18.54 -16.81 -8.72
N ASP A 124 17.26 -17.00 -8.42
CA ASP A 124 16.62 -18.33 -8.43
C ASP A 124 16.66 -18.96 -9.83
N ARG A 125 16.32 -18.19 -10.87
CA ARG A 125 16.42 -18.64 -12.27
C ARG A 125 17.86 -19.00 -12.68
N ASP A 126 18.86 -18.25 -12.21
CA ASP A 126 20.27 -18.57 -12.47
C ASP A 126 20.67 -19.91 -11.81
N VAL A 127 20.28 -20.11 -10.54
CA VAL A 127 20.55 -21.35 -9.81
C VAL A 127 19.87 -22.54 -10.48
N GLU A 128 18.60 -22.40 -10.91
CA GLU A 128 17.89 -23.44 -11.65
C GLU A 128 18.59 -23.79 -12.96
N GLY A 129 19.06 -22.80 -13.71
CA GLY A 129 19.83 -23.01 -14.94
C GLY A 129 21.15 -23.77 -14.70
N ARG A 130 21.86 -23.44 -13.62
CA ARG A 130 23.09 -24.13 -13.22
C ARG A 130 22.82 -25.56 -12.78
N LEU A 131 21.72 -25.81 -12.07
CA LEU A 131 21.32 -27.14 -11.65
C LEU A 131 21.01 -28.04 -12.85
N ASN A 132 20.23 -27.53 -13.81
CA ASN A 132 19.91 -28.25 -15.05
C ASN A 132 21.18 -28.57 -15.86
N THR A 133 22.12 -27.63 -15.93
CA THR A 133 23.41 -27.85 -16.60
C THR A 133 24.23 -28.95 -15.90
N ALA A 134 24.27 -28.93 -14.57
CA ALA A 134 24.98 -29.93 -13.79
C ALA A 134 24.37 -31.34 -13.95
N ASP A 135 23.04 -31.43 -14.01
CA ASP A 135 22.33 -32.70 -14.21
C ASP A 135 22.65 -33.33 -15.58
N VAL A 136 22.62 -32.53 -16.65
CA VAL A 136 23.02 -32.97 -18.00
C VAL A 136 24.48 -33.42 -18.03
N GLN A 137 25.38 -32.69 -17.34
CA GLN A 137 26.79 -33.08 -17.25
C GLN A 137 26.96 -34.40 -16.49
N ALA A 138 26.23 -34.61 -15.40
CA ALA A 138 26.27 -35.84 -14.61
C ALA A 138 25.81 -37.05 -15.44
N GLU A 139 24.70 -36.93 -16.17
CA GLU A 139 24.22 -37.99 -17.07
C GLU A 139 25.20 -38.27 -18.23
N THR A 140 25.82 -37.23 -18.79
CA THR A 140 26.86 -37.38 -19.81
C THR A 140 28.10 -38.12 -19.28
N GLN A 141 28.52 -37.80 -18.05
CA GLN A 141 29.63 -38.50 -17.40
C GLN A 141 29.28 -39.94 -17.08
N ARG A 142 28.07 -40.19 -16.56
CA ARG A 142 27.58 -41.53 -16.25
C ARG A 142 27.60 -42.44 -17.48
N THR A 143 27.01 -41.98 -18.59
CA THR A 143 27.00 -42.73 -19.85
C THR A 143 28.42 -42.97 -20.40
N SER A 144 29.31 -41.99 -20.28
CA SER A 144 30.72 -42.15 -20.67
C SER A 144 31.44 -43.22 -19.83
N VAL A 145 31.21 -43.24 -18.52
CA VAL A 145 31.78 -44.26 -17.61
C VAL A 145 31.23 -45.65 -17.95
N GLU A 146 29.93 -45.79 -18.18
CA GLU A 146 29.31 -47.06 -18.58
C GLU A 146 29.91 -47.59 -19.89
N HIS A 147 30.13 -46.72 -20.87
CA HIS A 147 30.76 -47.09 -22.14
C HIS A 147 32.20 -47.57 -21.95
N LEU A 148 33.01 -46.87 -21.15
CA LEU A 148 34.39 -47.26 -20.85
C LEU A 148 34.46 -48.60 -20.11
N GLN A 149 33.56 -48.84 -19.15
CA GLN A 149 33.49 -50.12 -18.44
C GLN A 149 33.16 -51.28 -19.39
N LYS A 150 32.25 -51.07 -20.34
CA LYS A 150 31.92 -52.07 -21.36
C LYS A 150 33.12 -52.38 -22.26
N TYR A 151 33.82 -51.35 -22.73
CA TYR A 151 35.03 -51.51 -23.54
C TYR A 151 36.11 -52.29 -22.78
N HIS A 152 36.36 -51.94 -21.51
CA HIS A 152 37.35 -52.62 -20.68
C HIS A 152 37.02 -54.10 -20.49
N LYS A 153 35.76 -54.45 -20.18
CA LYS A 153 35.31 -55.84 -20.07
C LYS A 153 35.54 -56.63 -21.35
N ASN A 154 35.19 -56.05 -22.51
CA ASN A 154 35.38 -56.68 -23.80
C ASN A 154 36.87 -56.91 -24.11
N SER A 155 37.72 -55.93 -23.83
CA SER A 155 39.18 -56.02 -24.04
C SER A 155 39.83 -57.10 -23.16
N GLN A 156 39.38 -57.25 -21.90
CA GLN A 156 39.87 -58.32 -21.03
C GLN A 156 39.49 -59.71 -21.55
N PHE A 157 38.28 -59.86 -22.08
CA PHE A 157 37.82 -61.13 -22.66
C PHE A 157 38.67 -61.53 -23.88
N THR A 158 38.93 -60.58 -24.79
CA THR A 158 39.73 -60.85 -26.00
C THR A 158 41.21 -61.12 -25.71
N SER A 159 41.76 -60.62 -24.60
CA SER A 159 43.17 -60.84 -24.23
C SER A 159 43.45 -62.21 -23.59
N ASN A 160 42.40 -62.90 -23.13
CA ASN A 160 42.51 -64.19 -22.43
C ASN A 160 42.20 -65.41 -23.35
N MET A 161 41.93 -65.17 -24.63
CA MET A 161 41.76 -66.21 -25.67
C MET A 161 43.03 -66.33 -26.52
#